data_AF-A0A6L5DZQ7-F1
#
_entry.id   AF-A0A6L5DZQ7-F1
#
_cell.length_a   1.000
_cell.length_b   1.000
_cell.length_c   1.000
_cell.angle_alpha   90.00
_cell.angle_beta   90.00
_cell.angle_gamma   90.00
#
_symmetry.space_group_name_H-M   'P 1'
#
loop_
_entity.id
_entity.type
_entity.pdbx_description
1 polymer ?
#
loop_
_entity_poly.entity_id
_entity_poly.type
_entity_poly.pdbx_seq_one_letter_code
_entity_poly.pdbx_strand_id
1 'polypeptide(L)'
;MKTIRAIVAIFMCAIVLISCDDDLDTPSTQSIGDIFVRIVKVDDEIRYAPVIYNYSNFSIKEINVEGPTDSNLSYDLTSYDSDTGFRWLPSEDDYTIDDVTNGIYTFQVTASDETVFTTVDKLLDTRINPVEITNFVYDEDMHSFVLDWKDIEDADTYVVKIMDSKDGKYLYVSNRLYTSNHNFNISSNKWTSFEKVDGTTYVIGVYAYKFETAQASSGYDINCESVEYQNFEW
;
A
#
# COMPACT_ATOMS: atom_id res chain seq x y z
N MET A 1 -75.26 23.48 -35.52
CA MET A 1 -75.01 22.02 -35.67
C MET A 1 -73.91 21.81 -36.70
N LYS A 2 -72.72 21.38 -36.25
CA LYS A 2 -71.77 20.48 -36.93
C LYS A 2 -70.35 20.73 -36.38
N THR A 3 -69.82 19.67 -35.76
CA THR A 3 -68.40 19.30 -35.70
C THR A 3 -67.42 20.31 -35.09
N ILE A 4 -67.48 20.50 -33.77
CA ILE A 4 -66.33 20.90 -32.94
C ILE A 4 -66.10 19.80 -31.92
N ARG A 5 -65.62 18.64 -32.38
CA ARG A 5 -65.07 17.56 -31.54
C ARG A 5 -64.12 16.79 -32.45
N ALA A 6 -62.84 16.68 -32.05
CA ALA A 6 -61.78 15.86 -32.67
C ALA A 6 -60.64 16.60 -33.43
N ILE A 7 -60.11 17.72 -32.92
CA ILE A 7 -58.71 18.13 -33.24
C ILE A 7 -58.05 18.72 -31.98
N VAL A 8 -58.08 17.98 -30.87
CA VAL A 8 -57.24 18.24 -29.67
C VAL A 8 -56.51 16.97 -29.24
N ALA A 9 -56.70 15.85 -29.96
CA ALA A 9 -56.21 14.52 -29.58
C ALA A 9 -54.99 14.04 -30.41
N ILE A 10 -54.24 14.95 -31.04
CA ILE A 10 -53.00 14.63 -31.78
C ILE A 10 -51.96 15.72 -31.50
N PHE A 11 -51.67 15.96 -30.22
CA PHE A 11 -50.48 16.71 -29.79
C PHE A 11 -50.06 16.27 -28.38
N MET A 12 -50.15 14.96 -28.13
CA MET A 12 -49.84 14.35 -26.84
C MET A 12 -49.16 12.98 -27.01
N CYS A 13 -48.31 12.84 -28.04
CA CYS A 13 -47.53 11.61 -28.30
C CYS A 13 -46.04 11.90 -28.56
N ALA A 14 -45.48 12.99 -28.02
CA ALA A 14 -44.10 13.39 -28.33
C ALA A 14 -43.17 13.58 -27.12
N ILE A 15 -43.53 13.15 -25.90
CA ILE A 15 -42.62 13.27 -24.75
C ILE A 15 -42.80 12.10 -23.79
N VAL A 16 -42.41 10.88 -24.19
CA VAL A 16 -41.85 9.90 -23.23
C VAL A 16 -40.92 8.94 -23.98
N LEU A 17 -39.81 9.47 -24.49
CA LEU A 17 -38.58 8.67 -24.58
C LEU A 17 -37.63 9.29 -23.55
N ILE A 18 -38.01 9.20 -22.27
CA ILE A 18 -37.01 9.11 -21.22
C ILE A 18 -36.38 7.75 -21.48
N SER A 19 -35.24 7.76 -22.15
CA SER A 19 -34.30 6.65 -22.05
C SER A 19 -34.05 6.48 -20.56
N CYS A 20 -34.58 5.41 -19.97
CA CYS A 20 -33.80 4.77 -18.92
C CYS A 20 -32.50 4.36 -19.63
N ASP A 21 -31.51 5.24 -19.59
CA ASP A 21 -30.17 4.71 -19.38
C ASP A 21 -30.31 3.99 -18.03
N ASP A 22 -30.47 2.68 -18.12
CA ASP A 22 -29.93 1.84 -17.07
C ASP A 22 -28.46 2.25 -17.04
N ASP A 23 -28.12 3.17 -16.13
CA ASP A 23 -26.75 3.46 -15.71
C ASP A 23 -26.18 2.10 -15.33
N LEU A 24 -25.66 1.39 -16.33
CA LEU A 24 -24.79 0.27 -16.17
C LEU A 24 -23.64 0.88 -15.41
N ASP A 25 -23.62 0.63 -14.09
CA ASP A 25 -22.61 1.00 -13.12
C ASP A 25 -21.22 0.90 -13.77
N THR A 26 -20.81 1.97 -14.45
CA THR A 26 -19.44 2.11 -14.87
C THR A 26 -18.73 2.39 -13.56
N PRO A 27 -17.76 1.54 -13.15
CA PRO A 27 -17.04 1.78 -11.92
C PRO A 27 -16.53 3.21 -11.98
N SER A 28 -16.93 4.06 -11.03
CA SER A 28 -16.45 5.44 -11.00
C SER A 28 -14.92 5.41 -11.06
N THR A 29 -14.31 6.22 -11.92
CA THR A 29 -12.86 6.35 -11.96
C THR A 29 -12.38 6.82 -10.60
N GLN A 30 -11.46 6.06 -10.00
CA GLN A 30 -10.99 6.27 -8.64
C GLN A 30 -9.48 6.14 -8.60
N SER A 31 -8.86 7.06 -7.87
CA SER A 31 -7.47 6.97 -7.41
C SER A 31 -7.47 7.13 -5.89
N ILE A 32 -6.51 6.49 -5.23
CA ILE A 32 -6.29 6.54 -3.79
C ILE A 32 -4.78 6.71 -3.59
N GLY A 33 -4.37 7.82 -3.00
CA GLY A 33 -3.03 8.03 -2.46
C GLY A 33 -2.98 7.62 -0.99
N ASP A 34 -1.86 7.07 -0.56
CA ASP A 34 -1.59 6.65 0.82
C ASP A 34 -0.13 7.01 1.15
N ILE A 35 0.10 7.65 2.30
CA ILE A 35 1.44 7.96 2.81
C ILE A 35 1.54 7.54 4.27
N PHE A 36 2.62 6.83 4.58
CA PHE A 36 2.95 6.44 5.95
C PHE A 36 4.42 6.57 6.24
N VAL A 37 4.80 6.48 7.52
CA VAL A 37 6.22 6.52 7.92
C VAL A 37 6.77 5.11 8.05
N ARG A 38 7.91 4.85 7.44
CA ARG A 38 8.73 3.68 7.76
C ARG A 38 9.79 4.05 8.78
N ILE A 39 9.84 3.25 9.85
CA ILE A 39 10.72 3.42 10.99
C ILE A 39 11.73 2.28 11.01
N VAL A 40 13.01 2.62 10.99
CA VAL A 40 14.11 1.64 11.07
C VAL A 40 15.06 2.01 12.20
N LYS A 41 15.76 1.00 12.71
CA LYS A 41 16.92 1.20 13.58
C LYS A 41 18.18 1.01 12.72
N VAL A 42 19.02 2.05 12.65
CA VAL A 42 20.33 1.98 12.01
C VAL A 42 21.36 2.28 13.10
N ASP A 43 22.21 1.29 13.38
CA ASP A 43 23.07 1.26 14.56
C ASP A 43 22.24 1.43 15.86
N ASP A 44 22.39 2.56 16.56
CA ASP A 44 21.60 2.91 17.76
C ASP A 44 20.67 4.12 17.55
N GLU A 45 20.51 4.57 16.30
CA GLU A 45 19.63 5.68 15.94
C GLU A 45 18.32 5.17 15.32
N ILE A 46 17.21 5.79 15.72
CA ILE A 46 15.92 5.60 15.05
C ILE A 46 15.86 6.56 13.88
N ARG A 47 15.49 6.05 12.71
CA ARG A 47 15.36 6.86 11.50
C ARG A 47 14.01 6.66 10.82
N TYR A 48 13.62 7.69 10.10
CA TYR A 48 12.30 7.84 9.50
C TYR A 48 12.46 8.18 8.02
N ALA A 49 11.58 7.61 7.22
CA ALA A 49 11.38 8.04 5.84
C ALA A 49 9.90 7.82 5.47
N PRO A 50 9.35 8.62 4.54
CA PRO A 50 8.01 8.36 4.05
C PRO A 50 8.00 7.05 3.24
N VAL A 51 6.82 6.48 3.09
CA VAL A 51 6.52 5.47 2.09
C VAL A 51 5.23 5.91 1.45
N ILE A 52 5.20 5.88 0.11
CA ILE A 52 4.12 6.48 -0.65
C ILE A 52 3.58 5.45 -1.60
N TYR A 53 2.27 5.28 -1.62
CA TYR A 53 1.56 4.48 -2.58
C TYR A 53 0.48 5.29 -3.29
N ASN A 54 0.21 4.92 -4.54
CA ASN A 54 -0.99 5.32 -5.24
C ASN A 54 -1.57 4.12 -5.99
N TYR A 55 -2.88 3.96 -5.88
CA TYR A 55 -3.64 2.94 -6.58
C TYR A 55 -4.76 3.60 -7.37
N SER A 56 -5.10 3.03 -8.51
CA SER A 56 -6.28 3.45 -9.26
C SER A 56 -6.90 2.29 -10.03
N ASN A 57 -8.09 2.53 -10.59
CA ASN A 57 -8.73 1.63 -11.55
C ASN A 57 -8.49 2.04 -13.01
N PHE A 58 -7.49 2.90 -13.26
CA PHE A 58 -7.11 3.37 -14.59
C PHE A 58 -5.57 3.40 -14.74
N SER A 59 -5.10 3.53 -15.98
CA SER A 59 -3.66 3.66 -16.26
C SER A 59 -3.15 5.03 -15.84
N ILE A 60 -2.15 5.07 -14.95
CA ILE A 60 -1.53 6.29 -14.43
C ILE A 60 -0.32 6.65 -15.30
N LYS A 61 -0.26 7.91 -15.70
CA LYS A 61 0.85 8.51 -16.43
C LYS A 61 1.86 9.18 -15.50
N GLU A 62 1.38 9.95 -14.52
CA GLU A 62 2.21 10.77 -13.64
C GLU A 62 1.53 10.95 -12.27
N ILE A 63 2.34 11.05 -11.21
CA ILE A 63 1.88 11.37 -9.86
C ILE A 63 2.77 12.46 -9.30
N ASN A 64 2.15 13.54 -8.84
CA ASN A 64 2.82 14.61 -8.09
C ASN A 64 2.27 14.62 -6.66
N VAL A 65 3.14 14.73 -5.67
CA VAL A 65 2.77 14.71 -4.24
C VAL A 65 3.19 16.02 -3.60
N GLU A 66 2.25 16.69 -2.95
CA GLU A 66 2.51 17.91 -2.17
C GLU A 66 2.38 17.58 -0.69
N GLY A 67 3.37 18.01 0.10
CA GLY A 67 3.37 17.85 1.55
C GLY A 67 2.68 19.00 2.27
N PRO A 68 2.43 18.85 3.58
CA PRO A 68 1.72 19.85 4.38
C PRO A 68 2.45 21.20 4.48
N THR A 69 3.77 21.22 4.33
CA THR A 69 4.61 22.43 4.43
C THR A 69 5.46 22.69 3.20
N ASP A 70 5.53 21.74 2.27
CA ASP A 70 6.35 21.83 1.06
C ASP A 70 5.54 21.37 -0.15
N SER A 71 5.24 22.31 -1.04
CA SER A 71 4.52 22.07 -2.29
C SER A 71 5.40 21.50 -3.40
N ASN A 72 6.70 21.31 -3.16
CA ASN A 72 7.67 20.86 -4.17
C ASN A 72 8.32 19.53 -3.78
N LEU A 73 7.64 18.69 -2.99
CA LEU A 73 8.11 17.32 -2.78
C LEU A 73 8.11 16.58 -4.11
N SER A 74 9.26 16.09 -4.52
CA SER A 74 9.43 15.29 -5.73
C SER A 74 9.79 13.89 -5.32
N TYR A 75 8.87 12.95 -5.54
CA TYR A 75 9.11 11.54 -5.35
C TYR A 75 8.99 10.84 -6.70
N ASP A 76 10.03 10.12 -7.10
CA ASP A 76 10.02 9.33 -8.33
C ASP A 76 9.29 8.00 -8.07
N LEU A 77 7.95 8.05 -8.08
CA LEU A 77 7.12 6.86 -7.90
C LEU A 77 7.32 5.90 -9.09
N THR A 78 7.46 4.62 -8.78
CA THR A 78 7.65 3.55 -9.76
C THR A 78 6.47 2.58 -9.75
N SER A 79 6.11 2.05 -10.92
CA SER A 79 5.10 0.98 -11.02
C SER A 79 5.58 -0.25 -10.26
N TYR A 80 4.71 -0.86 -9.46
CA TYR A 80 5.09 -2.02 -8.63
C TYR A 80 4.33 -3.31 -8.97
N ASP A 81 3.23 -3.23 -9.70
CA ASP A 81 2.41 -4.39 -10.12
C ASP A 81 1.90 -4.22 -11.56
N SER A 82 1.33 -3.04 -11.83
CA SER A 82 0.76 -2.64 -13.13
C SER A 82 0.93 -1.13 -13.34
N ASP A 83 0.45 -0.63 -14.47
CA ASP A 83 0.29 0.81 -14.72
C ASP A 83 -0.84 1.46 -13.89
N THR A 84 -1.47 0.72 -12.98
CA THR A 84 -2.53 1.23 -12.10
C THR A 84 -2.08 1.32 -10.63
N GLY A 85 -0.85 0.93 -10.32
CA GLY A 85 -0.29 0.90 -8.97
C GLY A 85 1.16 1.37 -8.94
N PHE A 86 1.41 2.45 -8.22
CA PHE A 86 2.71 3.10 -8.13
C PHE A 86 3.13 3.26 -6.67
N ARG A 87 4.44 3.22 -6.43
CA ARG A 87 4.99 3.42 -5.09
C ARG A 87 6.33 4.13 -5.12
N TRP A 88 6.63 4.82 -4.03
CA TRP A 88 7.98 5.26 -3.69
C TRP A 88 8.37 4.59 -2.38
N LEU A 89 9.51 3.89 -2.42
CA LEU A 89 10.10 3.26 -1.25
C LEU A 89 11.43 3.95 -0.95
N PRO A 90 11.71 4.24 0.33
CA PRO A 90 12.94 4.92 0.71
C PRO A 90 14.15 4.01 0.51
N SER A 91 15.17 4.56 -0.14
CA SER A 91 16.53 4.03 -0.13
C SER A 91 17.21 4.32 1.22
N GLU A 92 18.40 3.77 1.45
CA GLU A 92 19.11 3.95 2.73
C GLU A 92 19.45 5.42 3.03
N ASP A 93 19.72 6.21 1.99
CA ASP A 93 20.08 7.63 2.11
C ASP A 93 18.86 8.53 2.38
N ASP A 94 17.64 8.03 2.16
CA ASP A 94 16.39 8.78 2.39
C ASP A 94 15.97 8.80 3.86
N TYR A 95 16.55 7.92 4.68
CA TYR A 95 16.23 7.86 6.11
C TYR A 95 16.96 8.94 6.89
N THR A 96 16.20 9.73 7.64
CA THR A 96 16.73 10.81 8.47
C THR A 96 16.37 10.61 9.94
N ILE A 97 17.07 11.30 10.84
CA ILE A 97 16.74 11.31 12.28
C ILE A 97 15.52 12.17 12.59
N ASP A 98 15.15 13.06 11.66
CA ASP A 98 13.97 13.91 11.78
C ASP A 98 12.76 13.12 11.29
N ASP A 99 11.65 13.20 12.03
CA ASP A 99 10.40 12.55 11.64
C ASP A 99 9.81 13.19 10.38
N VAL A 100 9.00 12.43 9.65
CA VAL A 100 8.25 12.91 8.49
C VAL A 100 7.21 13.93 8.96
N THR A 101 7.07 15.04 8.22
CA THR A 101 6.15 16.11 8.61
C THR A 101 4.70 15.64 8.55
N ASN A 102 4.03 15.59 9.70
CA ASN A 102 2.62 15.20 9.79
C ASN A 102 1.69 16.24 9.16
N GLY A 103 0.55 15.80 8.62
CA GLY A 103 -0.44 16.68 8.01
C GLY A 103 -1.12 16.09 6.80
N ILE A 104 -1.76 16.95 6.01
CA ILE A 104 -2.45 16.54 4.78
C ILE A 104 -1.45 16.55 3.63
N TYR A 105 -1.29 15.39 2.99
CA TYR A 105 -0.59 15.24 1.73
C TYR A 105 -1.60 15.22 0.58
N THR A 106 -1.29 15.91 -0.51
CA THR A 106 -2.15 15.97 -1.69
C THR A 106 -1.48 15.28 -2.87
N PHE A 107 -2.21 14.37 -3.50
CA PHE A 107 -1.74 13.61 -4.67
C PHE A 107 -2.48 14.13 -5.90
N GLN A 108 -1.73 14.66 -6.85
CA GLN A 108 -2.24 14.96 -8.19
C GLN A 108 -1.85 13.82 -9.13
N VAL A 109 -2.83 13.07 -9.60
CA VAL A 109 -2.64 11.89 -10.43
C VAL A 109 -3.14 12.18 -11.84
N THR A 110 -2.24 12.13 -12.81
CA THR A 110 -2.56 12.29 -14.22
C THR A 110 -2.73 10.91 -14.85
N ALA A 111 -3.91 10.63 -15.38
CA ALA A 111 -4.19 9.41 -16.13
C ALA A 111 -3.55 9.44 -17.53
N SER A 112 -3.48 8.28 -18.17
CA SER A 112 -2.96 8.14 -19.54
C SER A 112 -3.75 8.90 -20.60
N ASP A 113 -4.99 9.30 -20.32
CA ASP A 113 -5.81 10.17 -21.18
C ASP A 113 -5.72 11.67 -20.83
N GLU A 114 -4.75 12.04 -19.99
CA GLU A 114 -4.50 13.40 -19.46
C GLU A 114 -5.55 13.91 -18.46
N THR A 115 -6.52 13.08 -18.03
CA THR A 115 -7.42 13.45 -16.94
C THR A 115 -6.65 13.54 -15.62
N VAL A 116 -6.88 14.61 -14.86
CA VAL A 116 -6.23 14.83 -13.57
C VAL A 116 -7.20 14.56 -12.43
N PHE A 117 -6.76 13.75 -11.47
CA PHE A 117 -7.46 13.46 -10.23
C PHE A 117 -6.68 14.03 -9.05
N THR A 118 -7.40 14.54 -8.05
CA THR A 118 -6.80 14.98 -6.80
C THR A 118 -7.33 14.13 -5.67
N THR A 119 -6.41 13.52 -4.92
CA THR A 119 -6.73 12.75 -3.71
C THR A 119 -5.89 13.30 -2.56
N VAL A 120 -6.32 13.03 -1.34
CA VAL A 120 -5.61 13.49 -0.14
C VAL A 120 -5.49 12.35 0.84
N ASP A 121 -4.42 12.38 1.60
CA ASP A 121 -4.20 11.49 2.72
C ASP A 121 -3.65 12.26 3.92
N LYS A 122 -3.89 11.78 5.15
CA LYS A 122 -3.52 12.51 6.37
C LYS A 122 -2.61 11.68 7.27
N LEU A 123 -1.32 11.91 7.12
CA LEU A 123 -0.30 11.37 8.01
C LEU A 123 -0.47 11.87 9.46
N LEU A 124 -0.71 10.94 10.39
CA LEU A 124 -0.84 11.22 11.82
C LEU A 124 0.52 11.22 12.51
N ASP A 125 0.60 11.72 13.73
CA ASP A 125 1.84 11.87 14.51
C ASP A 125 2.21 10.64 15.36
N THR A 126 1.39 9.59 15.34
CA THR A 126 1.66 8.37 16.13
C THR A 126 2.75 7.53 15.48
N ARG A 127 3.66 6.96 16.28
CA ARG A 127 4.75 6.09 15.83
C ARG A 127 4.86 4.88 16.73
N ILE A 128 5.35 3.77 16.19
CA ILE A 128 5.71 2.56 16.95
C ILE A 128 7.24 2.48 17.10
N ASN A 129 7.71 1.71 18.08
CA ASN A 129 9.15 1.46 18.21
C ASN A 129 9.69 0.62 17.04
N PRO A 130 11.00 0.71 16.74
CA PRO A 130 11.62 -0.17 15.77
C PRO A 130 11.44 -1.65 16.09
N VAL A 131 11.22 -2.47 15.07
CA VAL A 131 11.34 -3.94 15.17
C VAL A 131 12.75 -4.29 15.62
N GLU A 132 12.84 -5.28 16.53
CA GLU A 132 14.10 -5.90 16.95
C GLU A 132 13.97 -7.42 16.87
N ILE A 133 14.56 -8.03 15.84
CA ILE A 133 14.65 -9.48 15.66
C ILE A 133 15.66 -10.02 16.67
N THR A 134 15.16 -10.80 17.62
CA THR A 134 15.97 -11.37 18.71
C THR A 134 16.51 -12.76 18.38
N ASN A 135 15.86 -13.46 17.45
CA ASN A 135 16.28 -14.77 16.99
C ASN A 135 15.88 -14.95 15.52
N PHE A 136 16.81 -15.45 14.72
CA PHE A 136 16.58 -15.86 13.35
C PHE A 136 17.36 -17.14 13.07
N VAL A 137 16.66 -18.21 12.76
CA VAL A 137 17.25 -19.49 12.36
C VAL A 137 16.62 -19.95 11.06
N TYR A 138 17.48 -20.26 10.09
CA TYR A 138 17.12 -20.93 8.85
C TYR A 138 17.81 -22.30 8.83
N ASP A 139 17.02 -23.35 8.64
CA ASP A 139 17.47 -24.73 8.47
C ASP A 139 17.44 -25.06 6.97
N GLU A 140 18.62 -25.19 6.36
CA GLU A 140 18.81 -25.47 4.93
C GLU A 140 18.24 -26.85 4.53
N ASP A 141 18.42 -27.88 5.36
CA ASP A 141 17.99 -29.25 5.04
C ASP A 141 16.46 -29.37 5.00
N MET A 142 15.77 -28.67 5.90
CA MET A 142 14.31 -28.69 6.02
C MET A 142 13.62 -27.49 5.35
N HIS A 143 14.39 -26.50 4.87
CA HIS A 143 13.92 -25.19 4.47
C HIS A 143 12.90 -24.60 5.45
N SER A 144 13.28 -24.59 6.73
CA SER A 144 12.43 -24.13 7.83
C SER A 144 13.00 -22.88 8.49
N PHE A 145 12.12 -22.00 8.93
CA PHE A 145 12.42 -20.68 9.47
C PHE A 145 11.83 -20.57 10.88
N VAL A 146 12.64 -20.07 11.80
CA VAL A 146 12.24 -19.72 13.17
C VAL A 146 12.63 -18.27 13.39
N LEU A 147 11.63 -17.42 13.67
CA LEU A 147 11.81 -16.01 13.97
C LEU A 147 11.17 -15.65 15.31
N ASP A 148 11.92 -14.91 16.12
CA ASP A 148 11.40 -14.26 17.33
C ASP A 148 11.86 -12.81 17.34
N TRP A 149 10.98 -11.90 17.75
CA TRP A 149 11.29 -10.47 17.87
C TRP A 149 10.74 -9.91 19.19
N LYS A 150 11.14 -8.69 19.55
CA LYS A 150 10.55 -8.01 20.72
C LYS A 150 9.12 -7.57 20.41
N ASP A 151 8.22 -7.78 21.37
CA ASP A 151 6.89 -7.16 21.33
C ASP A 151 7.04 -5.63 21.29
N ILE A 152 6.36 -5.00 20.33
CA ILE A 152 6.30 -3.56 20.13
C ILE A 152 4.97 -3.06 20.69
N GLU A 153 5.06 -2.13 21.64
CA GLU A 153 3.89 -1.44 22.17
C GLU A 153 3.15 -0.70 21.04
N ASP A 154 1.82 -0.74 21.10
CA ASP A 154 0.90 -0.13 20.15
C ASP A 154 0.94 -0.63 18.69
N ALA A 155 1.80 -1.59 18.33
CA ALA A 155 1.72 -2.25 17.03
C ALA A 155 0.41 -3.05 16.93
N ASP A 156 -0.34 -2.85 15.84
CA ASP A 156 -1.63 -3.50 15.63
C ASP A 156 -1.47 -4.93 15.09
N THR A 157 -0.42 -5.17 14.30
CA THR A 157 -0.10 -6.49 13.74
C THR A 157 1.36 -6.55 13.30
N TYR A 158 1.87 -7.78 13.16
CA TYR A 158 3.09 -8.08 12.43
C TYR A 158 2.80 -8.84 11.14
N VAL A 159 3.72 -8.75 10.18
CA VAL A 159 3.76 -9.57 8.96
C VAL A 159 5.21 -9.95 8.68
N VAL A 160 5.45 -11.23 8.41
CA VAL A 160 6.75 -11.73 7.95
C VAL A 160 6.72 -11.88 6.44
N LYS A 161 7.72 -11.32 5.76
CA LYS A 161 7.86 -11.39 4.29
C LYS A 161 9.21 -12.01 3.94
N ILE A 162 9.24 -12.93 2.96
CA ILE A 162 10.47 -13.31 2.26
C ILE A 162 10.46 -12.67 0.88
N MET A 163 11.59 -12.12 0.48
CA MET A 163 11.75 -11.31 -0.73
C MET A 163 13.04 -11.70 -1.46
N ASP A 164 13.06 -11.50 -2.78
CA ASP A 164 14.27 -11.69 -3.60
C ASP A 164 15.39 -10.71 -3.24
N SER A 165 15.03 -9.54 -2.73
CA SER A 165 15.89 -8.45 -2.30
C SER A 165 15.12 -7.57 -1.30
N LYS A 166 15.81 -6.66 -0.61
CA LYS A 166 15.17 -5.73 0.35
C LYS A 166 14.09 -4.92 -0.38
N ASP A 167 12.84 -5.09 0.06
CA ASP A 167 11.62 -4.53 -0.56
C ASP A 167 11.36 -4.91 -2.03
N GLY A 168 12.01 -5.97 -2.51
CA GLY A 168 11.84 -6.51 -3.83
C GLY A 168 10.57 -7.36 -3.98
N LYS A 169 10.63 -8.37 -4.84
CA LYS A 169 9.49 -9.24 -5.12
C LYS A 169 9.20 -10.16 -3.94
N TYR A 170 7.94 -10.22 -3.54
CA TYR A 170 7.48 -11.07 -2.44
C TYR A 170 7.41 -12.55 -2.86
N LEU A 171 8.11 -13.40 -2.10
CA LEU A 171 8.15 -14.86 -2.25
C LEU A 171 7.24 -15.53 -1.22
N TYR A 172 7.17 -14.96 -0.01
CA TYR A 172 6.29 -15.37 1.07
C TYR A 172 5.74 -14.15 1.77
N VAL A 173 4.47 -14.19 2.18
CA VAL A 173 3.85 -13.16 3.04
C VAL A 173 2.97 -13.87 4.06
N SER A 174 3.30 -13.77 5.35
CA SER A 174 2.50 -14.39 6.41
C SER A 174 1.07 -13.82 6.45
N ASN A 175 0.18 -14.48 7.21
CA ASN A 175 -1.00 -13.78 7.70
C ASN A 175 -0.58 -12.65 8.64
N ARG A 176 -1.52 -11.77 8.99
CA ARG A 176 -1.39 -10.88 10.15
C ARG A 176 -1.13 -11.71 11.40
N LEU A 177 -0.06 -11.38 12.11
CA LEU A 177 0.38 -12.03 13.34
C LEU A 177 0.15 -11.07 14.51
N TYR A 178 -0.29 -11.62 15.64
CA TYR A 178 -0.50 -10.86 16.90
C TYR A 178 0.42 -11.34 18.01
N THR A 179 1.46 -12.08 17.65
CA THR A 179 2.47 -12.66 18.53
C THR A 179 3.85 -12.35 17.95
N SER A 180 4.85 -12.17 18.80
CA SER A 180 6.22 -11.86 18.35
C SER A 180 7.09 -13.08 18.05
N ASN A 181 6.49 -14.06 17.39
CA ASN A 181 7.18 -15.21 16.84
C ASN A 181 6.49 -15.70 15.57
N HIS A 182 7.25 -16.35 14.69
CA HIS A 182 6.72 -17.02 13.52
C HIS A 182 7.62 -18.17 13.09
N ASN A 183 7.01 -19.35 12.98
CA ASN A 183 7.69 -20.57 12.53
C ASN A 183 6.98 -21.11 11.30
N PHE A 184 7.72 -21.32 10.22
CA PHE A 184 7.17 -21.81 8.97
C PHE A 184 8.24 -22.52 8.14
N ASN A 185 7.81 -23.17 7.08
CA ASN A 185 8.71 -23.87 6.15
C ASN A 185 8.20 -23.75 4.72
N ILE A 186 8.93 -24.33 3.78
CA ILE A 186 8.56 -24.25 2.36
C ILE A 186 7.23 -24.93 2.00
N SER A 187 6.75 -25.86 2.82
CA SER A 187 5.44 -26.52 2.65
C SER A 187 4.27 -25.74 3.27
N SER A 188 4.56 -24.64 3.96
CA SER A 188 3.53 -23.78 4.54
C SER A 188 2.68 -23.12 3.44
N ASN A 189 1.49 -22.66 3.79
CA ASN A 189 0.70 -21.85 2.87
C ASN A 189 1.32 -20.45 2.74
N LYS A 190 0.91 -19.66 1.74
CA LYS A 190 1.30 -18.25 1.49
C LYS A 190 2.60 -17.99 0.72
N TRP A 191 3.25 -19.04 0.24
CA TRP A 191 4.28 -18.88 -0.79
C TRP A 191 3.64 -18.49 -2.11
N THR A 192 4.27 -17.54 -2.81
CA THR A 192 4.01 -17.30 -4.22
C THR A 192 4.74 -18.35 -5.06
N SER A 193 4.39 -18.46 -6.34
CA SER A 193 5.17 -19.30 -7.25
C SER A 193 6.49 -18.60 -7.57
N PHE A 194 7.62 -19.23 -7.24
CA PHE A 194 8.96 -18.73 -7.55
C PHE A 194 9.94 -19.86 -7.81
N GLU A 195 10.96 -19.56 -8.61
CA GLU A 195 12.10 -20.45 -8.86
C GLU A 195 13.10 -20.28 -7.73
N LYS A 196 13.42 -21.40 -7.07
CA LYS A 196 14.43 -21.47 -6.01
C LYS A 196 15.77 -21.68 -6.65
N VAL A 197 16.76 -20.92 -6.22
CA VAL A 197 18.12 -21.05 -6.74
C VAL A 197 19.06 -21.22 -5.56
N ASP A 198 19.52 -22.46 -5.37
CA ASP A 198 20.47 -22.82 -4.30
C ASP A 198 21.69 -21.89 -4.35
N GLY A 199 22.12 -21.42 -3.17
CA GLY A 199 23.22 -20.47 -3.05
C GLY A 199 22.85 -19.01 -3.33
N THR A 200 21.57 -18.71 -3.58
CA THR A 200 21.09 -17.32 -3.75
C THR A 200 20.73 -16.71 -2.40
N THR A 201 21.22 -15.51 -2.13
CA THR A 201 20.81 -14.75 -0.95
C THR A 201 19.43 -14.13 -1.15
N TYR A 202 18.53 -14.41 -0.21
CA TYR A 202 17.21 -13.83 -0.09
C TYR A 202 17.12 -13.00 1.19
N VAL A 203 16.06 -12.18 1.28
CA VAL A 203 15.81 -11.32 2.43
C VAL A 203 14.54 -11.77 3.13
N ILE A 204 14.60 -11.96 4.44
CA ILE A 204 13.42 -12.08 5.30
C ILE A 204 13.26 -10.78 6.09
N GLY A 205 12.04 -10.24 6.14
CA GLY A 205 11.72 -9.04 6.89
C GLY A 205 10.57 -9.28 7.86
N VAL A 206 10.70 -8.75 9.08
CA VAL A 206 9.61 -8.66 10.05
C VAL A 206 9.11 -7.22 10.02
N TYR A 207 7.84 -7.06 9.67
CA TYR A 207 7.18 -5.76 9.57
C TYR A 207 6.14 -5.64 10.69
N ALA A 208 6.25 -4.60 11.51
CA ALA A 208 5.21 -4.19 12.45
C ALA A 208 4.42 -3.03 11.86
N TYR A 209 3.10 -3.05 12.00
CA TYR A 209 2.20 -2.05 11.43
C TYR A 209 1.37 -1.36 12.50
N LYS A 210 1.24 -0.04 12.37
CA LYS A 210 0.21 0.77 13.01
C LYS A 210 -0.70 1.34 11.95
N PHE A 211 -2.01 1.11 12.08
CA PHE A 211 -3.00 1.69 11.20
C PHE A 211 -3.53 3.01 11.77
N GLU A 212 -4.05 3.87 10.89
CA GLU A 212 -4.72 5.12 11.27
C GLU A 212 -5.99 4.88 12.07
N THR A 213 -6.65 3.73 11.83
CA THR A 213 -7.85 3.31 12.55
C THR A 213 -7.71 1.88 13.05
N ALA A 214 -8.19 1.64 14.28
CA ALA A 214 -8.15 0.31 14.90
C ALA A 214 -9.02 -0.74 14.16
N GLN A 215 -9.86 -0.31 13.23
CA GLN A 215 -10.76 -1.17 12.44
C GLN A 215 -10.24 -1.46 11.03
N ALA A 216 -9.04 -0.97 10.67
CA ALA A 216 -8.43 -1.21 9.37
C ALA A 216 -8.25 -2.73 9.12
N SER A 217 -9.15 -3.27 8.32
CA SER A 217 -9.17 -4.70 7.92
C SER A 217 -8.49 -4.91 6.58
N SER A 218 -8.40 -3.86 5.78
CA SER A 218 -7.59 -3.78 4.57
C SER A 218 -6.14 -3.41 4.92
N GLY A 219 -5.20 -3.72 4.02
CA GLY A 219 -3.82 -3.21 4.08
C GLY A 219 -3.69 -1.75 3.64
N TYR A 220 -4.77 -0.98 3.78
CA TYR A 220 -4.85 0.47 3.53
C TYR A 220 -4.87 1.19 4.88
N ASP A 221 -4.70 2.51 4.86
CA ASP A 221 -4.76 3.37 6.05
C ASP A 221 -3.64 3.00 7.05
N ILE A 222 -2.44 2.74 6.54
CA ILE A 222 -1.26 2.54 7.38
C ILE A 222 -0.83 3.92 7.85
N ASN A 223 -0.55 4.08 9.14
CA ASN A 223 0.00 5.34 9.66
C ASN A 223 1.54 5.27 9.75
N CYS A 224 2.05 4.13 10.23
CA CYS A 224 3.46 3.83 10.17
C CYS A 224 3.72 2.33 10.13
N GLU A 225 4.85 1.96 9.57
CA GLU A 225 5.43 0.63 9.73
C GLU A 225 6.82 0.71 10.35
N SER A 226 7.21 -0.34 11.04
CA SER A 226 8.61 -0.58 11.36
C SER A 226 9.06 -1.90 10.75
N VAL A 227 10.30 -1.96 10.30
CA VAL A 227 10.85 -3.14 9.66
C VAL A 227 12.29 -3.40 10.09
N GLU A 228 12.60 -4.68 10.26
CA GLU A 228 13.96 -5.19 10.31
C GLU A 228 14.11 -6.36 9.34
N TYR A 229 15.30 -6.47 8.73
CA TYR A 229 15.63 -7.46 7.73
C TYR A 229 16.77 -8.37 8.20
N GLN A 230 16.72 -9.63 7.77
CA GLN A 230 17.82 -10.59 7.85
C GLN A 230 18.05 -11.20 6.47
N ASN A 231 19.30 -11.51 6.17
CA ASN A 231 19.67 -12.23 4.95
C ASN A 231 19.81 -13.72 5.24
N PHE A 232 19.45 -14.56 4.29
CA PHE A 232 19.76 -15.98 4.32
C PHE A 232 20.08 -16.48 2.91
N GLU A 233 20.92 -17.50 2.81
CA GLU A 233 21.22 -18.17 1.55
C GLU A 233 20.25 -19.35 1.39
N TRP A 234 19.59 -19.50 0.23
CA TRP A 234 18.67 -20.61 0.00
C TRP A 234 19.40 -21.93 -0.21
#